data_AF-A0A1F9M383-F1
#
_entry.id   AF-A0A1F9M383-F1
#
_cell.length_a   1.000
_cell.length_b   1.000
_cell.length_c   1.000
_cell.angle_alpha   90.00
_cell.angle_beta   90.00
_cell.angle_gamma   90.00
#
_symmetry.space_group_name_H-M   'P 1'
#
loop_
_entity.id
_entity.type
_entity.pdbx_description
1 polymer ?
#
loop_
_entity_poly.entity_id
_entity_poly.type
_entity_poly.pdbx_seq_one_letter_code
_entity_poly.pdbx_strand_id
1 'polypeptide(L)'
;MVAIAIMGIMAAVGIQMAASTVPRYNLRAEARELVINFKMAKFEAMKRNRDVVLAFTPGVGTEGGSYQVFADANGNHTYQDGIDTNLAFHPLRANILLTNITFTANRTWYEPSGMVTLAKTGRCEIQMSDGSNRYGLVLSTTGVVRLEASRDGGATWTVK
;
A
#
# COMPACT_ATOMS: atom_id res chain seq x y z
N MET A 1 -0.54 17.51 48.66
CA MET A 1 -0.17 16.17 48.13
C MET A 1 -1.23 15.54 47.23
N VAL A 2 -2.48 16.03 47.19
CA VAL A 2 -3.55 15.48 46.32
C VAL A 2 -3.37 15.86 44.84
N ALA A 3 -2.92 17.08 44.54
CA ALA A 3 -2.73 17.54 43.16
C ALA A 3 -1.66 16.76 42.38
N ILE A 4 -0.54 16.40 43.03
CA ILE A 4 0.52 15.60 42.42
C ILE A 4 0.03 14.17 42.14
N ALA A 5 -0.78 13.61 43.04
CA ALA A 5 -1.40 12.28 42.85
C ALA A 5 -2.38 12.27 41.67
N ILE A 6 -3.21 13.30 41.52
CA ILE A 6 -4.15 13.42 40.39
C ILE A 6 -3.40 13.60 39.06
N MET A 7 -2.33 14.39 39.03
CA MET A 7 -1.48 14.54 37.85
C MET A 7 -0.80 13.22 37.45
N GLY A 8 -0.36 12.42 38.44
CA GLY A 8 0.22 11.09 38.18
C GLY A 8 -0.76 10.11 37.54
N ILE A 9 -2.01 10.09 38.01
CA ILE A 9 -3.05 9.20 37.47
C ILE A 9 -3.45 9.62 36.05
N MET A 10 -3.59 10.93 35.79
CA MET A 10 -3.91 11.43 34.44
C MET A 10 -2.79 11.18 33.44
N ALA A 11 -1.52 11.32 33.86
CA ALA A 11 -0.37 10.98 33.01
C ALA A 11 -0.33 9.48 32.66
N ALA A 12 -0.64 8.61 33.62
CA ALA A 12 -0.64 7.16 33.40
C ALA A 12 -1.72 6.69 32.41
N VAL A 13 -2.92 7.28 32.46
CA VAL A 13 -4.04 6.91 31.56
C VAL A 13 -3.83 7.49 30.15
N GLY A 14 -3.28 8.71 30.04
CA GLY A 14 -3.04 9.35 28.74
C GLY A 14 -2.05 8.60 27.84
N ILE A 15 -1.02 7.96 28.44
CA ILE A 15 0.02 7.24 27.69
C ILE A 15 -0.54 5.98 27.01
N GLN A 16 -1.45 5.24 27.66
CA GLN A 16 -2.00 4.00 27.11
C GLN A 16 -2.93 4.23 25.90
N MET A 17 -3.64 5.36 25.85
CA MET A 17 -4.52 5.68 24.70
C MET A 17 -3.74 6.11 23.44
N ALA A 18 -2.61 6.81 23.60
CA ALA A 18 -1.81 7.26 22.45
C ALA A 18 -1.11 6.09 21.73
N ALA A 19 -0.64 5.09 22.49
CA ALA A 19 0.14 3.97 21.96
C ALA A 19 -0.62 3.07 20.96
N SER A 20 -1.93 2.89 21.13
CA SER A 20 -2.75 2.03 20.24
C SER A 20 -3.29 2.76 19.01
N THR A 21 -3.27 4.09 19.04
CA THR A 21 -3.95 4.93 18.04
C THR A 21 -3.01 5.32 16.90
N VAL A 22 -1.75 5.64 17.20
CA VAL A 22 -0.74 6.08 16.21
C VAL A 22 -0.49 5.04 15.10
N PRO A 23 -0.29 3.74 15.40
CA PRO A 23 -0.05 2.75 14.35
C PRO A 23 -1.23 2.65 13.37
N ARG A 24 -2.48 2.75 13.87
CA ARG A 24 -3.70 2.62 13.06
C ARG A 24 -3.86 3.76 12.06
N TYR A 25 -3.48 4.98 12.45
CA TYR A 25 -3.45 6.12 11.54
C TYR A 25 -2.40 5.94 10.45
N ASN A 26 -1.20 5.46 10.80
CA ASN A 26 -0.13 5.20 9.83
C ASN A 26 -0.58 4.15 8.80
N LEU A 27 -1.12 3.01 9.23
CA LEU A 27 -1.61 1.97 8.33
C LEU A 27 -2.65 2.50 7.32
N ARG A 28 -3.59 3.32 7.79
CA ARG A 28 -4.61 3.93 6.93
C ARG A 28 -4.01 4.95 5.96
N ALA A 29 -3.00 5.70 6.39
CA ALA A 29 -2.29 6.66 5.54
C ALA A 29 -1.55 5.93 4.42
N GLU A 30 -0.76 4.90 4.74
CA GLU A 30 -0.03 4.09 3.76
C GLU A 30 -0.98 3.42 2.75
N ALA A 31 -2.10 2.87 3.22
CA ALA A 31 -3.11 2.26 2.36
C ALA A 31 -3.75 3.26 1.37
N ARG A 32 -3.96 4.51 1.80
CA ARG A 32 -4.48 5.57 0.93
C ARG A 32 -3.46 6.07 -0.06
N GLU A 33 -2.22 6.23 0.39
CA GLU A 33 -1.10 6.63 -0.46
C GLU A 33 -0.88 5.62 -1.59
N LEU A 34 -0.97 4.32 -1.27
CA LEU A 34 -0.97 3.27 -2.27
C LEU A 34 -2.07 3.48 -3.33
N VAL A 35 -3.32 3.70 -2.91
CA VAL A 35 -4.43 3.97 -3.85
C VAL A 35 -4.17 5.22 -4.71
N ILE A 36 -3.61 6.27 -4.13
CA ILE A 36 -3.24 7.49 -4.86
C ILE A 36 -2.18 7.17 -5.91
N ASN A 37 -1.16 6.40 -5.58
CA ASN A 37 -0.10 5.99 -6.50
C ASN A 37 -0.61 5.09 -7.63
N PHE A 38 -1.58 4.22 -7.37
CA PHE A 38 -2.27 3.48 -8.43
C PHE A 38 -3.05 4.40 -9.38
N LYS A 39 -3.77 5.39 -8.85
CA LYS A 39 -4.47 6.39 -9.68
C LYS A 39 -3.49 7.22 -10.49
N MET A 40 -2.39 7.65 -9.87
CA MET A 40 -1.31 8.38 -10.54
C MET A 40 -0.72 7.55 -11.67
N ALA A 41 -0.41 6.27 -11.41
CA ALA A 41 0.12 5.35 -12.42
C ALA A 41 -0.82 5.22 -13.62
N LYS A 42 -2.13 5.08 -13.38
CA LYS A 42 -3.15 5.07 -14.43
C LYS A 42 -3.12 6.35 -15.27
N PHE A 43 -3.08 7.52 -14.62
CA PHE A 43 -3.01 8.80 -15.33
C PHE A 43 -1.71 8.98 -16.12
N GLU A 44 -0.58 8.58 -15.55
CA GLU A 44 0.73 8.64 -16.22
C GLU A 44 0.78 7.69 -17.43
N ALA A 45 0.17 6.50 -17.35
CA ALA A 45 0.09 5.57 -18.48
C ALA A 45 -0.66 6.19 -19.66
N MET A 46 -1.82 6.80 -19.38
CA MET A 46 -2.62 7.48 -20.39
C MET A 46 -1.91 8.72 -20.96
N LYS A 47 -1.27 9.52 -20.09
CA LYS A 47 -0.58 10.76 -20.48
C LYS A 47 0.64 10.48 -21.36
N ARG A 48 1.42 9.46 -21.02
CA ARG A 48 2.65 9.09 -21.74
C ARG A 48 2.38 8.16 -22.90
N ASN A 49 1.15 7.67 -23.05
CA ASN A 49 0.77 6.65 -24.01
C ASN A 49 1.69 5.41 -23.96
N ARG A 50 2.04 4.97 -22.74
CA ARG A 50 3.00 3.89 -22.45
C ARG A 50 2.58 3.10 -21.23
N ASP A 51 3.11 1.89 -21.11
CA ASP A 51 2.88 1.03 -19.96
C ASP A 51 3.51 1.64 -18.70
N VAL A 52 2.74 1.73 -17.62
CA VAL A 52 3.24 2.13 -16.30
C VAL A 52 3.10 0.96 -15.35
N VAL A 53 4.24 0.51 -14.84
CA VAL A 53 4.38 -0.69 -14.02
C VAL A 53 4.48 -0.29 -12.55
N LEU A 54 3.74 -1.01 -11.71
CA LEU A 54 3.89 -1.02 -10.27
C LEU A 54 4.55 -2.35 -9.88
N ALA A 55 5.78 -2.25 -9.40
CA ALA A 55 6.54 -3.37 -8.89
C ALA A 55 6.52 -3.37 -7.36
N PHE A 56 6.14 -4.50 -6.78
CA PHE A 56 6.03 -4.68 -5.35
C PHE A 56 7.18 -5.54 -4.82
N THR A 57 7.76 -5.07 -3.72
CA THR A 57 8.75 -5.80 -2.93
C THR A 57 8.09 -6.11 -1.59
N PRO A 58 7.70 -7.37 -1.33
CA PRO A 58 7.07 -7.73 -0.06
C PRO A 58 8.00 -7.47 1.11
N GLY A 59 7.41 -7.12 2.25
CA GLY A 59 8.15 -6.99 3.51
C GLY A 59 8.52 -8.34 4.10
N VAL A 60 9.60 -8.41 4.87
CA VAL A 60 10.01 -9.60 5.61
C VAL A 60 10.23 -9.25 7.08
N GLY A 61 9.58 -9.96 7.99
CA GLY A 61 9.73 -9.75 9.43
C GLY A 61 9.18 -8.40 9.91
N THR A 62 10.08 -7.47 10.26
CA THR A 62 9.75 -6.10 10.70
C THR A 62 9.95 -5.05 9.60
N GLU A 63 10.55 -5.44 8.48
CA GLU A 63 10.74 -4.58 7.31
C GLU A 63 9.44 -4.48 6.53
N GLY A 64 8.96 -3.25 6.31
CA GLY A 64 7.63 -3.04 5.75
C GLY A 64 7.47 -3.47 4.29
N GLY A 65 8.57 -3.60 3.55
CA GLY A 65 8.58 -3.75 2.11
C GLY A 65 8.56 -2.40 1.40
N SER A 66 8.45 -2.43 0.08
CA SER A 66 8.42 -1.23 -0.75
C SER A 66 7.65 -1.47 -2.03
N TYR A 67 7.28 -0.39 -2.70
CA TYR A 67 6.82 -0.47 -4.08
C TYR A 67 7.40 0.67 -4.92
N GLN A 68 7.55 0.38 -6.21
CA GLN A 68 8.06 1.32 -7.18
C GLN A 68 7.09 1.43 -8.35
N VAL A 69 6.87 2.66 -8.81
CA VAL A 69 6.07 2.98 -9.99
C VAL A 69 7.01 3.56 -11.04
N PHE A 70 7.04 2.97 -12.22
CA PHE A 70 7.87 3.45 -13.33
C PHE A 70 7.15 3.33 -14.67
N ALA A 71 7.46 4.25 -15.58
CA ALA A 71 7.02 4.15 -16.97
C ALA A 71 8.03 3.30 -17.74
N ASP A 72 7.53 2.20 -18.30
CA ASP A 72 8.32 1.24 -19.07
C ASP A 72 8.56 1.78 -20.48
N ALA A 73 9.83 1.83 -20.88
CA ALA A 73 10.23 2.35 -22.17
C ALA A 73 10.52 1.30 -23.24
N ASN A 74 10.79 0.06 -22.84
CA ASN A 74 11.25 -1.02 -23.73
C ASN A 74 10.30 -2.23 -23.76
N GLY A 75 9.24 -2.24 -22.95
CA GLY A 75 8.22 -3.28 -22.89
C GLY A 75 8.65 -4.54 -22.13
N ASN A 76 9.71 -4.48 -21.33
CA ASN A 76 10.21 -5.62 -20.54
C ASN A 76 9.59 -5.72 -19.14
N HIS A 77 8.78 -4.73 -18.76
CA HIS A 77 8.09 -4.60 -17.48
C HIS A 77 9.01 -4.72 -16.25
N THR A 78 10.27 -4.35 -16.40
CA THR A 78 11.33 -4.47 -15.41
C THR A 78 12.12 -3.19 -15.37
N TYR A 79 12.15 -2.54 -14.20
CA TYR A 79 12.87 -1.29 -14.04
C TYR A 79 14.34 -1.43 -14.44
N GLN A 80 14.75 -0.63 -15.43
CA GLN A 80 16.12 -0.46 -15.85
C GLN A 80 16.50 1.01 -15.81
N ASP A 81 17.47 1.33 -14.96
CA ASP A 81 17.96 2.70 -14.81
C ASP A 81 18.55 3.22 -16.12
N GLY A 82 18.23 4.48 -16.44
CA GLY A 82 18.62 5.12 -17.70
C GLY A 82 17.79 4.72 -18.93
N ILE A 83 16.89 3.73 -18.83
CA ILE A 83 15.92 3.39 -19.89
C ILE A 83 14.51 3.78 -19.46
N ASP A 84 14.11 3.35 -18.26
CA ASP A 84 12.78 3.59 -17.74
C ASP A 84 12.72 4.89 -16.94
N THR A 85 11.53 5.50 -16.89
CA THR A 85 11.33 6.68 -16.04
C THR A 85 10.77 6.24 -14.70
N ASN A 86 11.56 6.40 -13.63
CA ASN A 86 11.05 6.25 -12.27
C ASN A 86 10.05 7.38 -11.96
N LEU A 87 8.81 7.02 -11.61
CA LEU A 87 7.74 7.98 -11.30
C LEU A 87 7.58 8.16 -9.79
N ALA A 88 7.66 7.06 -9.04
CA ALA A 88 7.60 7.09 -7.59
C ALA A 88 8.30 5.86 -7.00
N PHE A 89 8.97 6.06 -5.87
CA PHE A 89 9.45 4.98 -5.03
C PHE A 89 8.96 5.23 -3.60
N HIS A 90 8.30 4.23 -3.02
CA HIS A 90 7.70 4.36 -1.69
C HIS A 90 8.11 3.19 -0.79
N PRO A 91 9.00 3.43 0.18
CA PRO A 91 9.27 2.46 1.24
C PRO A 91 8.15 2.50 2.27
N LEU A 92 7.61 1.33 2.64
CA LEU A 92 6.64 1.26 3.72
C LEU A 92 7.35 1.43 5.07
N ARG A 93 6.64 2.04 6.02
CA ARG A 93 7.15 2.24 7.38
C ARG A 93 7.39 0.90 8.08
N ALA A 94 8.35 0.88 9.00
CA ALA A 94 8.55 -0.24 9.92
C ALA A 94 7.23 -0.59 10.64
N ASN A 95 7.00 -1.88 10.87
CA ASN A 95 5.75 -2.45 11.43
C ASN A 95 4.52 -2.42 10.50
N ILE A 96 4.66 -2.02 9.24
CA ILE A 96 3.60 -2.10 8.23
C ILE A 96 4.08 -2.98 7.09
N LEU A 97 3.60 -4.21 7.03
CA LEU A 97 4.04 -5.23 6.08
C LEU A 97 3.17 -5.24 4.82
N LEU A 98 3.82 -5.21 3.66
CA LEU A 98 3.21 -5.59 2.39
C LEU A 98 3.20 -7.11 2.24
N THR A 99 2.02 -7.68 2.18
CA THR A 99 1.79 -9.13 2.15
C THR A 99 0.71 -9.51 1.14
N ASN A 100 0.54 -10.82 0.91
CA ASN A 100 -0.51 -11.39 0.06
C ASN A 100 -0.66 -10.70 -1.31
N ILE A 101 0.48 -10.52 -1.99
CA ILE A 101 0.53 -9.97 -3.34
C ILE A 101 0.20 -11.11 -4.30
N THR A 102 -0.93 -11.00 -5.00
CA THR A 102 -1.37 -12.02 -5.97
C THR A 102 -1.05 -11.65 -7.41
N PHE A 103 -0.42 -10.49 -7.63
CA PHE A 103 0.02 -10.07 -8.95
C PHE A 103 1.11 -10.99 -9.49
N THR A 104 1.05 -11.29 -10.79
CA THR A 104 2.07 -12.08 -11.47
C THR A 104 3.46 -11.47 -11.26
N ALA A 105 4.40 -12.26 -10.74
CA ALA A 105 5.76 -11.83 -10.40
C ALA A 105 5.82 -10.58 -9.47
N ASN A 106 4.81 -10.37 -8.62
CA ASN A 106 4.65 -9.19 -7.77
C ASN A 106 4.61 -7.87 -8.56
N ARG A 107 4.08 -7.89 -9.78
CA ARG A 107 3.99 -6.72 -10.66
C ARG A 107 2.62 -6.61 -11.31
N THR A 108 2.11 -5.39 -11.40
CA THR A 108 0.93 -5.06 -12.20
C THR A 108 1.21 -3.80 -13.01
N TRP A 109 0.50 -3.59 -14.10
CA TRP A 109 0.72 -2.42 -14.93
C TRP A 109 -0.54 -1.94 -15.63
N TYR A 110 -0.58 -0.63 -15.83
CA TYR A 110 -1.60 0.04 -16.62
C TYR A 110 -1.09 0.16 -18.05
N GLU A 111 -1.95 -0.22 -18.98
CA GLU A 111 -1.76 0.02 -20.40
C GLU A 111 -2.07 1.48 -20.75
N PRO A 112 -1.70 1.96 -21.96
CA PRO A 112 -1.99 3.34 -22.39
C PRO A 112 -3.47 3.71 -22.37
N SER A 113 -4.35 2.69 -22.42
CA SER A 113 -5.80 2.81 -22.28
C SER A 113 -6.28 3.08 -20.84
N GLY A 114 -5.39 3.02 -19.85
CA GLY A 114 -5.72 3.09 -18.43
C GLY A 114 -6.41 1.83 -17.89
N MET A 115 -6.44 0.75 -18.68
CA MET A 115 -6.97 -0.55 -18.30
C MET A 115 -5.85 -1.51 -17.90
N VAL A 116 -6.25 -2.66 -17.36
CA VAL A 116 -5.36 -3.73 -16.90
C VAL A 116 -5.92 -5.04 -17.43
N THR A 117 -5.10 -5.90 -18.05
CA THR A 117 -5.62 -7.19 -18.54
C THR A 117 -5.91 -8.15 -17.39
N LEU A 118 -6.76 -9.14 -17.64
CA LEU A 118 -7.20 -10.09 -16.62
C LEU A 118 -6.04 -10.77 -15.87
N ALA A 119 -4.98 -11.16 -16.59
CA ALA A 119 -3.79 -11.80 -16.01
C ALA A 119 -2.93 -10.88 -15.10
N LYS A 120 -3.22 -9.57 -15.11
CA LYS A 120 -2.49 -8.53 -14.38
C LYS A 120 -3.34 -7.94 -13.25
N THR A 121 -4.61 -8.34 -13.15
CA THR A 121 -5.46 -8.03 -12.00
C THR A 121 -5.05 -8.85 -10.79
N GLY A 122 -5.43 -8.39 -9.61
CA GLY A 122 -5.05 -9.07 -8.38
C GLY A 122 -5.25 -8.20 -7.17
N ARG A 123 -4.60 -8.61 -6.10
CA ARG A 123 -4.68 -8.02 -4.78
C ARG A 123 -3.28 -7.79 -4.24
N CYS A 124 -3.13 -6.73 -3.45
CA CYS A 124 -2.08 -6.66 -2.44
C CYS A 124 -2.69 -6.26 -1.10
N GLU A 125 -2.05 -6.69 -0.01
CA GLU A 125 -2.49 -6.38 1.34
C GLU A 125 -1.38 -5.65 2.09
N ILE A 126 -1.78 -4.63 2.84
CA ILE A 126 -0.94 -3.97 3.81
C ILE A 126 -1.50 -4.31 5.19
N GLN A 127 -0.67 -4.88 6.05
CA GLN A 127 -1.04 -5.25 7.42
C GLN A 127 -0.07 -4.68 8.43
N MET A 128 -0.52 -4.51 9.67
CA MET A 128 0.44 -4.32 10.77
C MET A 128 1.21 -5.60 11.03
N SER A 129 2.45 -5.47 11.51
CA SER A 129 3.29 -6.61 11.93
C SER A 129 2.65 -7.42 13.07
N ASP A 130 1.75 -6.82 13.85
CA ASP A 130 0.97 -7.49 14.91
C ASP A 130 -0.21 -8.33 14.38
N GLY A 131 -0.53 -8.24 13.08
CA GLY A 131 -1.62 -8.96 12.43
C GLY A 131 -3.04 -8.43 12.73
N SER A 132 -3.19 -7.37 13.52
CA SER A 132 -4.48 -6.90 14.07
C SER A 132 -5.37 -6.17 13.05
N ASN A 133 -4.76 -5.43 12.12
CA ASN A 133 -5.48 -4.61 11.14
C ASN A 133 -4.87 -4.80 9.76
N ARG A 134 -5.74 -4.94 8.74
CA ARG A 134 -5.34 -5.15 7.36
C ARG A 134 -6.14 -4.27 6.42
N TYR A 135 -5.47 -3.76 5.40
CA TYR A 135 -6.09 -3.13 4.25
C TYR A 135 -5.70 -3.91 2.99
N GLY A 136 -6.70 -4.30 2.22
CA GLY A 136 -6.55 -4.96 0.94
C GLY A 136 -6.85 -3.96 -0.16
N LEU A 137 -6.01 -3.96 -1.18
CA LEU A 137 -6.25 -3.24 -2.41
C LEU A 137 -6.56 -4.25 -3.49
N VAL A 138 -7.71 -4.08 -4.15
CA VAL A 138 -8.15 -4.95 -5.24
C VAL A 138 -8.19 -4.13 -6.53
N LEU A 139 -7.53 -4.65 -7.57
CA LEU A 139 -7.46 -4.05 -8.89
C LEU A 139 -8.39 -4.78 -9.87
N SER A 140 -9.28 -4.05 -10.53
CA SER A 140 -10.13 -4.59 -11.60
C SER A 140 -9.49 -4.48 -12.98
N THR A 141 -10.03 -5.22 -13.95
CA THR A 141 -9.62 -5.15 -15.37
C THR A 141 -9.88 -3.77 -15.98
N THR A 142 -10.90 -3.07 -15.51
CA THR A 142 -11.18 -1.68 -15.90
C THR A 142 -10.18 -0.67 -15.33
N GLY A 143 -9.16 -1.14 -14.60
CA GLY A 143 -8.16 -0.31 -13.95
C GLY A 143 -8.72 0.50 -12.79
N VAL A 144 -9.84 0.06 -12.19
CA VAL A 144 -10.40 0.65 -10.98
C VAL A 144 -9.74 -0.01 -9.77
N VAL A 145 -9.33 0.82 -8.83
CA VAL A 145 -8.70 0.39 -7.59
C VAL A 145 -9.69 0.58 -6.46
N ARG A 146 -9.94 -0.48 -5.69
CA ARG A 146 -10.80 -0.46 -4.52
C ARG A 146 -10.01 -0.76 -3.27
N LEU A 147 -10.27 0.00 -2.22
CA LEU A 147 -9.72 -0.25 -0.89
C LEU A 147 -10.73 -1.02 -0.05
N GLU A 148 -10.27 -2.07 0.60
CA GLU A 148 -11.02 -2.90 1.51
C GLU A 148 -10.28 -2.95 2.85
N ALA A 149 -11.01 -2.95 3.96
CA ALA A 149 -10.44 -3.10 5.29
C ALA A 149 -10.97 -4.38 5.93
N SER A 150 -10.07 -5.11 6.59
CA SER A 150 -10.39 -6.26 7.42
C SER A 150 -9.87 -6.02 8.84
N ARG A 151 -10.68 -6.40 9.83
CA ARG A 151 -10.38 -6.30 11.27
C ARG A 151 -10.25 -7.67 11.93
N ASP A 152 -10.44 -8.74 11.18
CA ASP A 152 -10.56 -10.12 11.65
C ASP A 152 -9.54 -11.05 10.97
N GLY A 153 -8.35 -10.52 10.67
CA GLY A 153 -7.27 -11.30 10.08
C GLY A 153 -7.50 -11.74 8.63
N GLY A 154 -8.43 -11.09 7.91
CA GLY A 154 -8.71 -11.33 6.49
C GLY A 154 -9.93 -12.21 6.22
N ALA A 155 -10.74 -12.55 7.24
CA ALA A 155 -11.94 -13.37 7.07
C ALA A 155 -13.12 -12.56 6.50
N THR A 156 -13.27 -11.29 6.88
CA THR A 156 -14.27 -10.37 6.33
C THR A 156 -13.64 -9.08 5.83
N TRP A 157 -14.13 -8.62 4.67
CA TRP A 157 -13.62 -7.45 3.97
C TRP A 157 -14.73 -6.43 3.80
N THR A 158 -14.48 -5.21 4.27
CA THR A 158 -15.41 -4.08 4.17
C THR A 158 -14.85 -3.04 3.24
N VAL A 159 -15.62 -2.65 2.22
CA VAL A 159 -15.22 -1.58 1.29
C VAL A 159 -15.12 -0.25 2.05
N LYS A 160 -14.06 0.52 1.80
CA LYS A 160 -13.78 1.80 2.48
C LYS A 160 -13.79 3.00 1.55
#